data_AF-A0A7C4XTE5-F1
#
_entry.id   AF-A0A7C4XTE5-F1
#
_cell.length_a   1.000
_cell.length_b   1.000
_cell.length_c   1.000
_cell.angle_alpha   90.00
_cell.angle_beta   90.00
_cell.angle_gamma   90.00
#
_symmetry.space_group_name_H-M   'P 1'
#
loop_
_entity.id
_entity.type
_entity.pdbx_description
1 polymer ?
#
loop_
_entity_poly.entity_id
_entity_poly.type
_entity_poly.pdbx_seq_one_letter_code
_entity_poly.pdbx_strand_id
1 'polypeptide(L)' 'EIAKRAAVINGATQVALTKLDVLYPKCKGVRKYDDLPVEAKEFVMEIEQQVGVPVVLIGTGPDVLDIIDRRA' A
#
# COMPACT_ATOMS: atom_id res chain seq x y z
N GLU A 1 -11.64 4.80 -9.31
CA GLU A 1 -12.41 3.99 -10.30
C GLU A 1 -11.56 3.01 -11.13
N ILE A 2 -10.46 3.46 -11.78
CA ILE A 2 -9.61 2.59 -12.62
C ILE A 2 -9.01 1.41 -11.83
N ALA A 3 -8.50 1.65 -10.63
CA ALA A 3 -7.88 0.61 -9.78
C ALA A 3 -8.84 -0.55 -9.46
N LYS A 4 -10.09 -0.24 -9.10
CA LYS A 4 -11.14 -1.24 -8.87
C LYS A 4 -11.41 -2.08 -10.11
N ARG A 5 -11.58 -1.45 -11.26
CA ARG A 5 -11.81 -2.15 -12.54
C ARG A 5 -10.63 -3.05 -12.90
N ALA A 6 -9.40 -2.55 -12.76
CA ALA A 6 -8.19 -3.33 -13.02
C ALA A 6 -8.09 -4.55 -12.10
N ALA A 7 -8.39 -4.40 -10.81
CA ALA A 7 -8.41 -5.51 -9.86
C ALA A 7 -9.47 -6.56 -10.21
N VAL A 8 -10.68 -6.15 -10.61
CA VAL A 8 -11.74 -7.08 -11.05
C VAL A 8 -11.33 -7.82 -12.31
N ILE A 9 -10.80 -7.12 -13.32
CA ILE A 9 -10.37 -7.73 -14.60
C ILE A 9 -9.25 -8.74 -14.38
N ASN A 10 -8.29 -8.41 -13.51
CA ASN A 10 -7.15 -9.28 -13.22
C ASN A 10 -7.49 -10.39 -12.22
N GLY A 11 -8.68 -10.41 -11.62
CA GLY A 11 -9.02 -11.32 -10.53
C GLY A 11 -8.04 -11.18 -9.35
N ALA A 12 -7.62 -9.95 -9.05
CA ALA A 12 -6.61 -9.70 -8.03
C ALA A 12 -7.07 -10.25 -6.67
N THR A 13 -6.18 -10.93 -5.96
CA THR A 13 -6.41 -11.39 -4.59
C THR A 13 -5.68 -10.50 -3.57
N GLN A 14 -4.67 -9.76 -4.03
CA GLN A 14 -3.78 -8.94 -3.24
C GLN A 14 -3.30 -7.75 -4.07
N VAL A 15 -3.00 -6.63 -3.42
CA VAL A 15 -2.46 -5.42 -4.05
C VAL A 15 -1.09 -5.08 -3.46
N ALA A 16 -0.18 -4.64 -4.33
CA ALA A 16 1.06 -3.98 -3.95
C ALA A 16 0.92 -2.48 -4.21
N LEU A 17 1.09 -1.67 -3.16
CA LEU A 17 1.10 -0.22 -3.24
C LEU A 17 2.55 0.27 -3.22
N THR A 18 2.98 1.02 -4.23
CA THR A 18 4.36 1.54 -4.31
C THR A 18 4.38 3.05 -4.23
N LYS A 19 5.55 3.62 -3.87
CA LYS A 19 5.79 5.06 -3.80
C LYS A 19 4.93 5.78 -2.77
N LEU A 20 4.63 5.13 -1.64
CA LEU A 20 3.89 5.76 -0.55
C LEU A 20 4.66 6.97 0.02
N ASP A 21 5.99 6.92 -0.01
CA ASP A 21 6.89 8.00 0.38
C ASP A 21 6.77 9.25 -0.49
N VAL A 22 6.39 9.11 -1.76
CA VAL A 22 6.17 10.26 -2.66
C VAL A 22 4.92 11.04 -2.24
N LEU A 23 3.88 10.34 -1.81
CA LEU A 23 2.65 10.97 -1.32
C LEU A 23 2.79 11.43 0.14
N TYR A 24 3.47 10.63 0.96
CA TYR A 24 3.71 10.87 2.37
C TYR A 24 5.21 10.78 2.67
N PRO A 25 5.97 11.88 2.55
CA PRO A 25 7.42 11.89 2.76
C PRO A 25 7.89 11.32 4.11
N LYS A 26 7.02 11.38 5.13
CA LYS A 26 7.26 10.81 6.47
C LYS A 26 7.30 9.27 6.49
N CYS A 27 6.80 8.60 5.45
CA CYS A 27 6.84 7.14 5.36
C CYS A 27 8.19 6.63 4.86
N LYS A 28 9.12 7.51 4.45
CA LYS A 28 10.36 7.10 3.79
C LYS A 28 11.19 6.14 4.67
N GLY A 29 11.44 4.94 4.17
CA GLY A 29 12.24 3.91 4.86
C GLY A 29 11.51 3.20 6.01
N VAL A 30 10.20 3.42 6.17
CA VAL A 30 9.39 2.70 7.17
C VAL A 30 9.22 1.24 6.74
N ARG A 31 9.48 0.30 7.66
CA ARG A 31 9.44 -1.15 7.39
C ARG A 31 8.36 -1.91 8.17
N LYS A 32 7.69 -1.25 9.11
CA LYS A 32 6.57 -1.81 9.87
C LYS A 32 5.33 -0.98 9.62
N TYR A 33 4.20 -1.65 9.47
CA TYR A 33 2.93 -0.98 9.24
C TYR A 33 2.56 -0.04 10.40
N ASP A 34 2.85 -0.45 11.64
CA ASP A 34 2.51 0.32 12.84
C ASP A 34 3.26 1.66 12.95
N ASP A 35 4.43 1.75 12.31
CA ASP A 35 5.25 2.97 12.29
C ASP A 35 4.79 3.98 11.23
N LEU A 36 3.80 3.63 10.39
CA LEU A 36 3.25 4.55 9.41
C LEU A 36 2.44 5.68 10.10
N PRO A 37 2.52 6.92 9.57
CA PRO A 37 1.61 8.00 9.94
C PRO A 37 0.14 7.59 9.78
N VAL A 38 -0.74 8.19 10.59
CA VAL A 38 -2.18 7.89 10.59
C VAL A 38 -2.77 8.12 9.20
N GLU A 39 -2.39 9.21 8.54
CA GLU A 39 -2.89 9.60 7.22
C GLU A 39 -2.50 8.58 6.14
N ALA A 40 -1.30 7.98 6.26
CA ALA A 40 -0.84 6.95 5.35
C ALA A 40 -1.58 5.62 5.56
N LYS A 41 -1.90 5.28 6.81
CA LYS A 41 -2.74 4.11 7.14
C LYS A 41 -4.16 4.29 6.61
N GLU A 42 -4.74 5.47 6.79
CA GLU A 42 -6.07 5.84 6.25
C GLU A 42 -6.11 5.71 4.73
N PHE A 43 -5.08 6.17 4.04
CA PHE A 43 -4.98 6.02 2.59
C PHE A 43 -4.92 4.55 2.14
N VAL A 44 -4.16 3.72 2.85
CA VAL A 44 -4.12 2.26 2.57
C VAL A 44 -5.51 1.64 2.78
N MET A 45 -6.20 1.99 3.88
CA MET A 45 -7.56 1.50 4.15
C MET A 45 -8.56 1.95 3.09
N GLU A 46 -8.47 3.19 2.61
CA GLU A 46 -9.33 3.69 1.54
C GLU A 46 -9.14 2.89 0.24
N ILE A 47 -7.89 2.59 -0.12
CA ILE A 47 -7.60 1.75 -1.30
C ILE A 47 -8.19 0.35 -1.12
N GLU A 48 -7.98 -0.29 0.03
CA GLU A 48 -8.53 -1.62 0.33
C GLU A 48 -10.06 -1.62 0.22
N GLN A 49 -10.73 -0.59 0.75
CA GLN A 49 -12.18 -0.45 0.68
C GLN A 49 -12.69 -0.24 -0.74
N GLN A 50 -12.00 0.59 -1.55
CA GLN A 50 -12.43 0.86 -2.93
C GLN A 50 -12.21 -0.33 -3.86
N VAL A 51 -11.09 -1.04 -3.70
CA VAL A 51 -10.69 -2.14 -4.59
C VAL A 51 -11.30 -3.47 -4.14
N GLY A 52 -11.54 -3.65 -2.83
CA GLY A 52 -12.16 -4.85 -2.25
C GLY A 52 -11.19 -6.00 -1.97
N VAL A 53 -9.88 -5.74 -1.97
CA VAL A 53 -8.82 -6.72 -1.74
C VAL A 53 -7.72 -6.11 -0.86
N PRO A 54 -6.99 -6.90 -0.07
CA PRO A 54 -5.99 -6.40 0.86
C PRO A 54 -4.74 -5.85 0.15
N VAL A 55 -4.17 -4.79 0.69
CA VAL A 55 -2.87 -4.23 0.30
C VAL A 55 -1.81 -4.89 1.16
N VAL A 56 -1.08 -5.86 0.59
CA VAL A 56 -0.18 -6.72 1.37
C VAL A 56 1.28 -6.29 1.27
N LEU A 57 1.66 -5.56 0.23
CA LEU A 57 2.99 -5.00 0.05
C LEU A 57 2.90 -3.49 -0.08
N ILE A 58 3.72 -2.77 0.68
CA ILE A 58 3.73 -1.30 0.65
C ILE A 58 5.18 -0.83 0.49
N GLY A 59 5.51 -0.26 -0.67
CA GLY A 59 6.79 0.36 -0.95
C GLY A 59 6.88 1.75 -0.35
N THR A 60 7.85 1.95 0.53
CA THR A 60 8.08 3.15 1.33
C THR A 60 9.37 3.87 0.92
N GLY A 61 9.96 3.53 -0.22
CA GLY A 61 11.17 4.20 -0.70
C GLY A 61 11.80 3.52 -1.91
N PRO A 62 12.95 4.04 -2.37
CA PRO A 62 13.68 3.50 -3.52
C PRO A 62 14.60 2.32 -3.18
N ASP A 63 14.91 2.08 -1.90
CA ASP A 63 15.71 0.91 -1.50
C ASP A 63 14.89 -0.38 -1.64
N VAL A 64 15.55 -1.48 -1.95
CA VAL A 64 14.94 -2.82 -2.02
C VAL A 64 14.30 -3.22 -0.69
N LEU A 65 14.86 -2.74 0.43
CA LEU A 65 14.36 -3.00 1.77
C LEU A 65 13.35 -1.96 2.28
N ASP A 66 13.05 -0.92 1.49
CA ASP A 66 12.02 0.06 1.82
C ASP A 66 10.64 -0.48 1.41
N ILE A 67 10.28 -1.59 2.04
CA ILE A 67 9.04 -2.29 1.82
C ILE A 67 8.47 -2.81 3.14
N ILE A 68 7.16 -2.66 3.31
CA ILE A 68 6.39 -3.28 4.39
C ILE A 68 5.71 -4.51 3.81
N ASP A 69 5.96 -5.65 4.42
CA ASP A 69 5.31 -6.92 4.09
C ASP A 69 4.26 -7.26 5.16
N ARG A 70 2.99 -7.32 4.74
CA ARG A 70 1.82 -7.66 5.59
C ARG A 70 1.28 -9.06 5.28
N ARG A 71 1.98 -9.84 4.47
CA ARG A 71 1.57 -11.23 4.17
C ARG A 71 1.78 -12.08 5.43
N ALA A 72 0.75 -12.83 5.80
CA ALA A 72 0.83 -13.85 6.84
C ALA A 72 1.28 -15.18 6.24
#